data_AF-A0A960F184-F1
#
_entry.id   AF-A0A960F184-F1
#
_cell.length_a   1.000
_cell.length_b   1.000
_cell.length_c   1.000
_cell.angle_alpha   90.00
_cell.angle_beta   90.00
_cell.angle_gamma   90.00
#
_symmetry.space_group_name_H-M   'P 1'
#
loop_
_entity.id
_entity.type
_entity.pdbx_description
1 polymer ?
#
loop_
_entity_poly.entity_id
_entity_poly.type
_entity_poly.pdbx_seq_one_letter_code
_entity_poly.pdbx_strand_id
1 'polypeptide(L)'
;VFSVDLFNEGVDVPNVDTVLMLRPTESPVLFLQQLGRGLRKAKDKPFCTVLDFVGMHRREFRFDRRYRALLGGTRRDVERAVQHQFPFLPAGCNIQLDQKSTEIVLRSLREAIPSRWKAKVDELRSLRRDQPTLGLAEFLDESSLDLDDIYAGGKGWSDLLEAAGGRTETKGPAEVALRRAVGRLLHLDDAERIATYRRLIAGSRPEVSLLSERERRLVHMFVASVADQALGKDMTLQDGVDLVWSHPQVLAELAELFGVLDGRIDHLHQPLATHPDAPLQIHARYSRLEILAAMGLGGDRARIAAWQSGVYEAKPAHAELCAFTLDKTSGAFPPTTRYRDYAISRTLIHWESQSMTREDSPTGLRYRHHEREGRTILLFTRLRADDRAFWFLGPATYRGHVGEKPMAITWELNIPLPGDLYAAFAAAVA
;
A
#
# COMPACT_ATOMS: atom_id res chain seq x y z
N VAL A 1 4.74 37.29 19.48
CA VAL A 1 6.22 37.25 19.59
C VAL A 1 6.76 36.84 18.23
N PHE A 2 7.65 37.64 17.63
CA PHE A 2 8.37 37.26 16.41
C PHE A 2 9.75 36.77 16.82
N SER A 3 10.20 35.65 16.27
CA SER A 3 11.46 35.03 16.63
C SER A 3 12.04 34.31 15.43
N VAL A 4 13.37 34.38 15.30
CA VAL A 4 14.15 33.68 14.29
C VAL A 4 15.16 32.84 15.06
N ASP A 5 15.13 31.53 14.85
CA ASP A 5 16.01 30.51 15.44
C ASP A 5 16.00 30.35 16.98
N LEU A 6 15.36 31.25 17.72
CA LEU A 6 15.24 31.22 19.18
C LEU A 6 14.17 30.24 19.71
N PHE A 7 13.28 29.77 18.83
CA PHE A 7 12.26 28.75 19.15
C PHE A 7 12.46 27.45 18.36
N ASN A 8 13.67 27.18 17.88
CA ASN A 8 13.95 25.89 17.25
C ASN A 8 14.10 24.77 18.31
N GLU A 9 14.59 25.08 19.52
CA GLU A 9 14.70 24.14 20.65
C GLU A 9 14.25 24.79 21.98
N GLY A 10 13.72 23.99 22.93
CA GLY A 10 13.66 24.35 24.36
C GLY A 10 12.49 25.21 24.90
N VAL A 11 11.61 25.78 24.07
CA VAL A 11 10.49 26.63 24.57
C VAL A 11 9.13 25.91 24.53
N ASP A 12 8.52 25.74 25.71
CA ASP A 12 7.19 25.15 25.88
C ASP A 12 6.16 26.21 26.27
N VAL A 13 5.25 26.55 25.35
CA VAL A 13 4.15 27.48 25.59
C VAL A 13 2.84 26.87 25.04
N PRO A 14 2.08 26.13 25.86
CA PRO A 14 0.85 25.44 25.42
C PRO A 14 -0.25 26.38 24.92
N ASN A 15 -0.23 27.64 25.38
CA ASN A 15 -1.26 28.64 25.11
C ASN A 15 -1.09 29.36 23.75
N VAL A 16 -0.15 28.94 22.90
CA VAL A 16 0.02 29.54 21.56
C VAL A 16 -1.19 29.20 20.69
N ASP A 17 -2.04 30.17 20.40
CA ASP A 17 -3.22 30.00 19.53
C ASP A 17 -2.95 30.29 18.05
N THR A 18 -1.84 30.97 17.74
CA THR A 18 -1.53 31.43 16.38
C THR A 18 -0.06 31.19 16.04
N VAL A 19 0.20 30.48 14.94
CA VAL A 19 1.55 30.23 14.41
C VAL A 19 1.67 30.91 13.05
N LEU A 20 2.64 31.83 12.94
CA LEU A 20 2.91 32.56 11.72
C LEU A 20 4.24 32.07 11.11
N MET A 21 4.18 31.43 9.96
CA MET A 21 5.34 30.87 9.26
C MET A 21 5.73 31.83 8.12
N LEU A 22 6.75 32.64 8.38
CA LEU A 22 7.24 33.66 7.43
C LEU A 22 8.56 33.25 6.74
N ARG A 23 9.08 32.06 7.05
CA ARG A 23 10.36 31.55 6.53
C ARG A 23 10.11 30.37 5.57
N PRO A 24 10.87 30.28 4.47
CA PRO A 24 11.00 29.03 3.73
C PRO A 24 11.73 27.99 4.60
N THR A 25 10.96 27.20 5.36
CA THR A 25 11.46 26.06 6.16
C THR A 25 11.42 24.80 5.30
N GLU A 26 12.54 24.42 4.68
CA GLU A 26 12.59 23.29 3.74
C GLU A 26 12.51 21.92 4.43
N SER A 27 13.05 21.80 5.64
CA SER A 27 13.00 20.56 6.42
C SER A 27 11.57 20.27 6.89
N PRO A 28 10.98 19.12 6.51
CA PRO A 28 9.66 18.70 7.01
C PRO A 28 9.64 18.51 8.52
N VAL A 29 10.76 18.05 9.09
CA VAL A 29 10.92 17.85 10.54
C VAL A 29 10.82 19.19 11.27
N LEU A 30 11.57 20.21 10.82
CA LEU A 30 11.50 21.56 11.41
C LEU A 30 10.11 22.18 11.22
N PHE A 31 9.48 21.97 10.06
CA PHE A 31 8.11 22.41 9.80
C PHE A 31 7.12 21.81 10.79
N LEU A 32 7.13 20.47 10.98
CA LEU A 32 6.26 19.78 11.92
C LEU A 32 6.55 20.18 13.37
N GLN A 33 7.81 20.39 13.73
CA GLN A 33 8.16 20.87 15.06
C GLN A 33 7.62 22.28 15.33
N GLN A 34 7.74 23.19 14.36
CA GLN A 34 7.18 24.55 14.46
C GLN A 34 5.66 24.52 14.58
N LEU A 35 5.00 23.71 13.75
CA LEU A 35 3.56 23.50 13.79
C LEU A 35 3.10 22.90 15.13
N GLY A 36 3.79 21.87 15.61
CA GLY A 36 3.48 21.14 16.83
C GLY A 36 3.47 22.01 18.09
N ARG A 37 4.14 23.16 18.08
CA ARG A 37 4.08 24.15 19.17
C ARG A 37 2.68 24.73 19.32
N GLY A 38 2.01 24.98 18.21
CA GLY A 38 0.62 25.44 18.17
C GLY A 38 -0.41 24.32 18.36
N LEU A 39 -0.04 23.04 18.29
CA LEU A 39 -1.02 21.95 18.39
C LEU A 39 -1.29 21.46 19.83
N ARG A 40 -0.54 21.96 20.82
CA ARG A 40 -0.78 21.62 22.23
C ARG A 40 -2.13 22.16 22.71
N LYS A 41 -2.89 21.33 23.43
CA LYS A 41 -4.19 21.70 24.00
C LYS A 41 -4.01 22.59 25.23
N ALA A 42 -4.86 23.60 25.37
CA ALA A 42 -4.93 24.50 26.53
C ALA A 42 -6.38 24.85 26.84
N LYS A 43 -6.67 25.19 28.11
CA LYS A 43 -8.03 25.34 28.66
C LYS A 43 -8.91 26.36 27.92
N ASP A 44 -8.30 27.40 27.35
CA ASP A 44 -9.00 28.51 26.70
C ASP A 44 -8.63 28.66 25.20
N LYS A 45 -8.15 27.57 24.59
CA LYS A 45 -7.68 27.54 23.20
C LYS A 45 -8.60 26.65 22.35
N PRO A 46 -9.62 27.22 21.68
CA PRO A 46 -10.59 26.44 20.91
C PRO A 46 -10.00 25.87 19.61
N PHE A 47 -9.06 26.58 18.98
CA PHE A 47 -8.35 26.16 17.78
C PHE A 47 -6.95 26.79 17.72
N CYS A 48 -6.10 26.28 16.85
CA CYS A 48 -4.81 26.89 16.50
C CYS A 48 -4.87 27.41 15.06
N THR A 49 -4.70 28.71 14.86
CA THR A 49 -4.60 29.31 13.52
C THR A 49 -3.17 29.25 13.03
N VAL A 50 -2.96 28.68 11.84
CA VAL A 50 -1.63 28.58 11.21
C VAL A 50 -1.67 29.36 9.91
N LEU A 51 -0.75 30.29 9.76
CA LEU A 51 -0.63 31.15 8.59
C LEU A 51 0.75 30.94 7.97
N ASP A 52 0.82 30.19 6.88
CA ASP A 52 2.04 29.91 6.12
C ASP A 52 2.10 30.79 4.87
N PHE A 53 3.12 31.65 4.80
CA PHE A 53 3.29 32.57 3.69
C PHE A 53 4.09 31.90 2.58
N VAL A 54 3.37 31.33 1.62
CA VAL A 54 3.91 30.68 0.42
C VAL A 54 4.47 31.74 -0.53
N GLY A 55 5.79 31.96 -0.50
CA GLY A 55 6.47 32.91 -1.37
C GLY A 55 6.87 32.32 -2.73
N MET A 56 7.36 33.18 -3.64
CA MET A 56 8.10 32.76 -4.84
C MET A 56 9.48 32.25 -4.41
N HIS A 57 9.51 31.06 -3.82
CA HIS A 57 10.75 30.42 -3.41
C HIS A 57 11.55 29.95 -4.64
N ARG A 58 12.84 29.67 -4.43
CA ARG A 58 13.69 29.08 -5.47
C ARG A 58 13.04 27.79 -5.99
N ARG A 59 13.28 27.44 -7.26
CA ARG A 59 12.77 26.20 -7.90
C ARG A 59 13.03 24.92 -7.09
N GLU A 60 14.05 24.97 -6.23
CA GLU A 60 14.49 23.89 -5.34
C GLU A 60 13.57 23.67 -4.12
N PHE A 61 12.64 24.59 -3.82
CA PHE A 61 11.76 24.46 -2.63
C PHE A 61 10.70 23.36 -2.83
N ARG A 62 10.84 22.27 -2.06
CA ARG A 62 10.07 21.02 -2.13
C ARG A 62 8.80 21.05 -1.27
N PHE A 63 7.73 21.67 -1.76
CA PHE A 63 6.44 21.69 -1.06
C PHE A 63 5.87 20.27 -0.83
N ASP A 64 6.18 19.31 -1.70
CA ASP A 64 5.74 17.91 -1.57
C ASP A 64 6.15 17.28 -0.24
N ARG A 65 7.37 17.54 0.23
CA ARG A 65 7.89 16.89 1.45
C ARG A 65 7.11 17.38 2.69
N ARG A 66 6.79 18.67 2.77
CA ARG A 66 5.97 19.24 3.86
C ARG A 66 4.56 18.68 3.89
N TYR A 67 3.86 18.72 2.75
CA TYR A 67 2.47 18.28 2.70
C TYR A 67 2.34 16.78 2.91
N ARG A 68 3.27 15.95 2.41
CA ARG A 68 3.32 14.52 2.72
C ARG A 68 3.57 14.27 4.21
N ALA A 69 4.47 15.03 4.84
CA ALA A 69 4.69 14.91 6.28
C ALA A 69 3.45 15.30 7.11
N LEU A 70 2.57 16.16 6.58
CA LEU A 70 1.33 16.58 7.23
C LEU A 70 0.14 15.65 6.96
N LEU A 71 -0.01 15.18 5.71
CA LEU A 71 -1.20 14.48 5.21
C LEU A 71 -0.97 12.97 5.01
N GLY A 72 0.27 12.51 5.01
CA GLY A 72 0.64 11.18 4.55
C GLY A 72 0.41 10.98 3.04
N GLY A 73 0.42 9.73 2.62
CA GLY A 73 0.09 9.32 1.25
C GLY A 73 1.17 9.63 0.20
N THR A 74 0.85 9.30 -1.05
CA THR A 74 1.76 9.52 -2.17
C THR A 74 1.73 10.99 -2.59
N ARG A 75 2.72 11.40 -3.38
CA ARG A 75 2.70 12.74 -3.97
C ARG A 75 1.48 13.02 -4.85
N ARG A 76 0.95 12.00 -5.52
CA ARG A 76 -0.30 12.12 -6.30
C ARG A 76 -1.49 12.42 -5.41
N ASP A 77 -1.52 11.83 -4.22
CA ASP A 77 -2.56 12.11 -3.23
C ASP A 77 -2.43 13.55 -2.72
N VAL A 78 -1.21 14.05 -2.49
CA VAL A 78 -0.97 15.46 -2.16
C VAL A 78 -1.36 16.40 -3.31
N GLU A 79 -0.98 16.09 -4.55
CA GLU A 79 -1.35 16.89 -5.71
C GLU A 79 -2.87 16.99 -5.87
N ARG A 80 -3.56 15.85 -5.70
CA ARG A 80 -5.02 15.78 -5.70
C ARG A 80 -5.62 16.56 -4.53
N ALA A 81 -5.06 16.42 -3.33
CA ALA A 81 -5.51 17.17 -2.16
C ALA A 81 -5.40 18.67 -2.41
N VAL A 82 -4.28 19.16 -2.96
CA VAL A 82 -4.11 20.58 -3.31
C VAL A 82 -5.10 21.02 -4.40
N GLN A 83 -5.33 20.20 -5.44
CA GLN A 83 -6.29 20.50 -6.51
C GLN A 83 -7.74 20.60 -6.00
N HIS A 84 -8.10 19.76 -5.03
CA HIS A 84 -9.46 19.69 -4.47
C HIS A 84 -9.60 20.40 -3.13
N GLN A 85 -8.66 21.28 -2.76
CA GLN A 85 -8.68 22.05 -1.51
C GLN A 85 -8.80 21.20 -0.23
N PHE A 86 -7.97 20.15 -0.14
CA PHE A 86 -7.82 19.25 1.00
C PHE A 86 -9.15 18.64 1.48
N PRO A 87 -9.84 17.86 0.62
CA PRO A 87 -11.18 17.35 0.92
C PRO A 87 -11.20 16.32 2.06
N PHE A 88 -10.04 15.72 2.37
CA PHE A 88 -9.90 14.67 3.38
C PHE A 88 -8.88 15.13 4.44
N LEU A 89 -9.40 15.66 5.54
CA LEU A 89 -8.62 16.05 6.72
C LEU A 89 -9.22 15.43 7.99
N PRO A 90 -8.43 15.25 9.07
CA PRO A 90 -8.97 14.84 10.35
C PRO A 90 -10.09 15.77 10.83
N ALA A 91 -11.04 15.22 11.60
CA ALA A 91 -12.16 15.99 12.12
C ALA A 91 -11.67 17.20 12.94
N GLY A 92 -12.21 18.39 12.62
CA GLY A 92 -11.83 19.65 13.27
C GLY A 92 -10.61 20.36 12.67
N CYS A 93 -9.99 19.79 11.63
CA CYS A 93 -8.91 20.44 10.86
C CYS A 93 -9.45 21.07 9.58
N ASN A 94 -8.86 22.21 9.19
CA ASN A 94 -9.14 22.87 7.92
C ASN A 94 -7.83 23.43 7.35
N ILE A 95 -7.59 23.22 6.06
CA ILE A 95 -6.44 23.77 5.33
C ILE A 95 -6.98 24.47 4.09
N GLN A 96 -6.57 25.72 3.92
CA GLN A 96 -6.96 26.52 2.76
C GLN A 96 -5.72 27.15 2.14
N LEU A 97 -5.60 27.02 0.82
CA LEU A 97 -4.61 27.74 0.02
C LEU A 97 -5.34 28.77 -0.83
N ASP A 98 -4.77 29.99 -0.90
CA ASP A 98 -5.24 30.95 -1.89
C ASP A 98 -4.86 30.48 -3.30
N GLN A 99 -5.50 31.08 -4.31
CA GLN A 99 -5.32 30.69 -5.71
C GLN A 99 -3.84 30.71 -6.15
N LYS A 100 -3.07 31.74 -5.78
CA LYS A 100 -1.66 31.85 -6.19
C LYS A 100 -0.80 30.81 -5.47
N SER A 101 -1.05 30.58 -4.18
CA SER A 101 -0.37 29.53 -3.43
C SER A 101 -0.65 28.15 -4.01
N THR A 102 -1.89 27.85 -4.38
CA THR A 102 -2.26 26.61 -5.06
C THR A 102 -1.48 26.42 -6.36
N GLU A 103 -1.41 27.46 -7.21
CA GLU A 103 -0.65 27.41 -8.46
C GLU A 103 0.86 27.19 -8.23
N ILE A 104 1.45 27.87 -7.24
CA ILE A 104 2.88 27.74 -6.88
C ILE A 104 3.18 26.33 -6.38
N VAL A 105 2.36 25.82 -5.46
CA VAL A 105 2.51 24.46 -4.91
C VAL A 105 2.36 23.44 -6.03
N LEU A 106 1.30 23.49 -6.84
CA LEU A 106 1.10 22.55 -7.96
C LEU A 106 2.22 22.62 -9.01
N ARG A 107 2.80 23.81 -9.24
CA ARG A 107 3.96 23.97 -10.12
C ARG A 107 5.21 23.34 -9.52
N SER A 108 5.53 23.63 -8.26
CA SER A 108 6.67 23.01 -7.57
C SER A 108 6.54 21.50 -7.52
N LEU A 109 5.36 20.96 -7.20
CA LEU A 109 5.07 19.54 -7.31
C LEU A 109 5.47 19.06 -8.72
N ARG A 110 4.96 19.66 -9.79
CA ARG A 110 5.29 19.25 -11.17
C ARG A 110 6.77 19.39 -11.56
N GLU A 111 7.44 20.45 -11.12
CA GLU A 111 8.80 20.81 -11.55
C GLU A 111 9.92 20.13 -10.74
N ALA A 112 9.67 19.75 -9.49
CA ALA A 112 10.68 19.24 -8.57
C ALA A 112 11.15 17.79 -8.80
N ILE A 113 10.81 17.17 -9.94
CA ILE A 113 11.17 15.77 -10.21
C ILE A 113 12.29 15.70 -11.27
N PRO A 114 13.32 14.86 -11.03
CA PRO A 114 13.96 14.11 -12.09
C PRO A 114 12.95 13.11 -12.70
N SER A 115 11.89 13.60 -13.35
CA SER A 115 10.80 12.75 -13.88
C SER A 115 11.29 11.86 -15.02
N ARG A 116 12.35 12.29 -15.70
CA ARG A 116 12.99 11.55 -16.78
C ARG A 116 14.01 10.60 -16.19
N TRP A 117 14.00 9.36 -16.68
CA TRP A 117 14.95 8.30 -16.31
C TRP A 117 16.41 8.79 -16.22
N LYS A 118 16.86 9.56 -17.23
CA LYS A 118 18.21 10.13 -17.26
C LYS A 118 18.54 10.98 -16.03
N ALA A 119 17.59 11.77 -15.55
CA ALA A 119 17.81 12.64 -14.40
C ALA A 119 17.96 11.83 -13.09
N LYS A 120 17.18 10.73 -12.92
CA LYS A 120 17.35 9.79 -11.80
C LYS A 120 18.73 9.12 -11.83
N VAL A 121 19.19 8.75 -13.03
CA VAL A 121 20.51 8.15 -13.25
C VAL A 121 21.62 9.12 -12.89
N ASP A 122 21.54 10.37 -13.36
CA ASP A 122 22.54 11.40 -13.09
C ASP A 122 22.59 11.77 -11.60
N GLU A 123 21.44 11.79 -10.92
CA GLU A 123 21.34 11.99 -9.47
C GLU A 123 21.99 10.85 -8.68
N LEU A 124 21.64 9.59 -8.98
CA LEU A 124 22.27 8.43 -8.34
C LEU A 124 23.79 8.41 -8.55
N ARG A 125 24.25 8.71 -9.78
CA ARG A 125 25.69 8.85 -10.06
C ARG A 125 26.34 9.91 -9.18
N SER A 126 25.67 11.06 -9.01
CA SER A 126 26.21 12.13 -8.17
C SER A 126 26.36 11.69 -6.73
N LEU A 127 25.31 11.10 -6.15
CA LEU A 127 25.30 10.65 -4.76
C LEU A 127 26.34 9.53 -4.51
N ARG A 128 26.50 8.60 -5.46
CA ARG A 128 27.48 7.51 -5.36
C ARG A 128 28.93 7.92 -5.58
N ARG A 129 29.21 9.14 -6.06
CA ARG A 129 30.59 9.67 -6.05
C ARG A 129 31.09 9.86 -4.63
N ASP A 130 30.22 10.37 -3.75
CA ASP A 130 30.55 10.67 -2.36
C ASP A 130 30.31 9.46 -1.45
N GLN A 131 29.28 8.64 -1.74
CA GLN A 131 28.94 7.43 -0.99
C GLN A 131 28.74 6.22 -1.92
N PRO A 132 29.81 5.47 -2.27
CA PRO A 132 29.76 4.40 -3.26
C PRO A 132 28.79 3.25 -2.93
N THR A 133 28.49 3.03 -1.65
CA THR A 133 27.61 1.96 -1.14
C THR A 133 26.18 2.43 -0.88
N LEU A 134 25.81 3.63 -1.30
CA LEU A 134 24.46 4.19 -1.11
C LEU A 134 23.39 3.27 -1.72
N GLY A 135 22.47 2.80 -0.87
CA GLY A 135 21.40 1.88 -1.20
C GLY A 135 20.10 2.60 -1.58
N LEU A 136 19.03 1.82 -1.77
CA LEU A 136 17.72 2.30 -2.16
C LEU A 136 17.13 3.22 -1.09
N ALA A 137 17.26 2.88 0.20
CA ALA A 137 16.71 3.67 1.29
C ALA A 137 17.33 5.08 1.32
N GLU A 138 18.66 5.16 1.34
CA GLU A 138 19.38 6.43 1.34
C GLU A 138 19.14 7.21 0.04
N PHE A 139 19.02 6.53 -1.10
CA PHE A 139 18.68 7.20 -2.36
C PHE A 139 17.30 7.88 -2.32
N LEU A 140 16.29 7.19 -1.77
CA LEU A 140 14.95 7.74 -1.62
C LEU A 140 14.96 8.93 -0.66
N ASP A 141 15.72 8.87 0.43
CA ASP A 141 15.83 9.96 1.40
C ASP A 141 16.46 11.21 0.77
N GLU A 142 17.60 11.06 0.09
CA GLU A 142 18.34 12.16 -0.53
C GLU A 142 17.58 12.79 -1.72
N SER A 143 17.10 11.97 -2.66
CA SER A 143 16.36 12.44 -3.85
C SER A 143 14.93 12.89 -3.54
N SER A 144 14.34 12.34 -2.48
CA SER A 144 12.91 12.40 -2.16
C SER A 144 12.00 12.00 -3.30
N LEU A 145 12.44 11.01 -4.05
CA LEU A 145 11.59 10.16 -4.86
C LEU A 145 10.85 9.17 -3.95
N ASP A 146 9.69 8.71 -4.39
CA ASP A 146 8.99 7.59 -3.76
C ASP A 146 9.35 6.28 -4.47
N LEU A 147 9.05 5.13 -3.83
CA LEU A 147 9.24 3.81 -4.45
C LEU A 147 8.53 3.73 -5.81
N ASP A 148 7.29 4.22 -5.90
CA ASP A 148 6.52 4.24 -7.15
C ASP A 148 7.24 5.00 -8.28
N ASP A 149 8.04 6.01 -7.95
CA ASP A 149 8.84 6.72 -8.96
C ASP A 149 9.95 5.83 -9.51
N ILE A 150 10.61 5.04 -8.67
CA ILE A 150 11.70 4.12 -9.08
C ILE A 150 11.15 3.00 -9.96
N TYR A 151 10.00 2.44 -9.57
CA TYR A 151 9.40 1.27 -10.20
C TYR A 151 8.42 1.58 -11.34
N ALA A 152 8.27 2.86 -11.69
CA ALA A 152 7.44 3.29 -12.80
C ALA A 152 7.96 2.79 -14.16
N GLY A 153 7.03 2.53 -15.09
CA GLY A 153 7.37 2.22 -16.49
C GLY A 153 8.11 0.89 -16.71
N GLY A 154 8.04 -0.04 -15.76
CA GLY A 154 8.67 -1.36 -15.87
C GLY A 154 10.19 -1.33 -15.68
N LYS A 155 10.70 -0.28 -15.02
CA LYS A 155 12.06 -0.18 -14.50
C LYS A 155 12.09 -0.52 -13.01
N GLY A 156 13.27 -0.80 -12.48
CA GLY A 156 13.48 -1.03 -11.05
C GLY A 156 14.79 -0.45 -10.54
N TRP A 157 15.11 -0.71 -9.28
CA TRP A 157 16.31 -0.22 -8.64
C TRP A 157 17.57 -0.76 -9.31
N SER A 158 17.63 -2.06 -9.61
CA SER A 158 18.78 -2.64 -10.33
C SER A 158 19.03 -2.02 -11.70
N ASP A 159 17.97 -1.63 -12.43
CA ASP A 159 18.13 -0.94 -13.71
C ASP A 159 18.75 0.44 -13.52
N LEU A 160 18.39 1.13 -12.44
CA LEU A 160 18.92 2.43 -12.09
C LEU A 160 20.40 2.32 -11.69
N LEU A 161 20.75 1.29 -10.91
CA LEU A 161 22.13 0.95 -10.57
C LEU A 161 23.00 0.71 -11.81
N GLU A 162 22.54 -0.15 -12.73
CA GLU A 162 23.25 -0.46 -13.97
C GLU A 162 23.44 0.81 -14.82
N ALA A 163 22.37 1.60 -14.99
CA ALA A 163 22.43 2.83 -15.77
C ALA A 163 23.35 3.89 -15.14
N ALA A 164 23.48 3.90 -13.82
CA ALA A 164 24.42 4.76 -13.09
C ALA A 164 25.87 4.25 -13.16
N GLY A 165 26.14 3.08 -13.75
CA GLY A 165 27.47 2.48 -13.79
C GLY A 165 27.86 1.78 -12.47
N GLY A 166 26.88 1.52 -11.60
CA GLY A 166 27.07 0.71 -10.41
C GLY A 166 27.27 -0.77 -10.76
N ARG A 167 27.91 -1.51 -9.85
CA ARG A 167 28.01 -2.97 -9.96
C ARG A 167 26.69 -3.61 -9.56
N THR A 168 26.28 -4.62 -10.31
CA THR A 168 25.19 -5.53 -9.97
C THR A 168 25.72 -6.95 -9.94
N GLU A 169 25.05 -7.81 -9.19
CA GLU A 169 25.33 -9.24 -9.16
C GLU A 169 25.03 -9.90 -10.51
N THR A 170 25.46 -11.16 -10.63
CA THR A 170 25.23 -11.98 -11.82
C THR A 170 23.74 -12.14 -12.12
N LYS A 171 23.38 -11.98 -13.40
CA LYS A 171 22.00 -12.12 -13.88
C LYS A 171 21.59 -13.59 -13.92
N GLY A 172 20.39 -13.90 -13.46
CA GLY A 172 19.81 -15.24 -13.59
C GLY A 172 19.15 -15.48 -14.96
N PRO A 173 18.65 -16.71 -15.20
CA PRO A 173 18.11 -17.12 -16.50
C PRO A 173 16.84 -16.36 -16.94
N ALA A 174 16.09 -15.77 -16.01
CA ALA A 174 14.85 -15.02 -16.24
C ALA A 174 14.90 -13.58 -15.66
N GLU A 175 16.10 -13.00 -15.58
CA GLU A 175 16.38 -11.72 -14.89
C GLU A 175 15.39 -10.60 -15.20
N VAL A 176 15.09 -10.35 -16.47
CA VAL A 176 14.21 -9.24 -16.89
C VAL A 176 12.78 -9.42 -16.35
N ALA A 177 12.27 -10.65 -16.32
CA ALA A 177 10.92 -10.93 -15.84
C ALA A 177 10.82 -10.75 -14.32
N LEU A 178 11.84 -11.21 -13.58
CA LEU A 178 11.88 -11.14 -12.11
C LEU A 178 12.17 -9.73 -11.60
N ARG A 179 13.06 -8.95 -12.25
CA ARG A 179 13.25 -7.53 -11.90
C ARG A 179 11.96 -6.71 -12.04
N ARG A 180 11.21 -6.94 -13.13
CA ARG A 180 9.88 -6.33 -13.32
C ARG A 180 8.86 -6.78 -12.27
N ALA A 181 9.10 -7.90 -11.60
CA ALA A 181 8.26 -8.41 -10.53
C ALA A 181 8.45 -7.69 -9.20
N VAL A 182 9.66 -7.18 -8.94
CA VAL A 182 9.98 -6.46 -7.71
C VAL A 182 9.02 -5.29 -7.48
N GLY A 183 8.76 -4.47 -8.51
CA GLY A 183 7.79 -3.37 -8.44
C GLY A 183 6.33 -3.81 -8.22
N ARG A 184 6.02 -5.11 -8.25
CA ARG A 184 4.70 -5.65 -7.91
C ARG A 184 4.54 -5.97 -6.42
N LEU A 185 5.60 -5.83 -5.64
CA LEU A 185 5.64 -6.10 -4.20
C LEU A 185 5.61 -4.82 -3.34
N LEU A 186 5.43 -3.65 -3.95
CA LEU A 186 5.43 -2.36 -3.23
C LEU A 186 4.25 -2.22 -2.25
N HIS A 187 3.23 -3.06 -2.37
CA HIS A 187 2.08 -3.07 -1.48
C HIS A 187 2.30 -3.85 -0.18
N LEU A 188 3.39 -4.60 -0.04
CA LEU A 188 3.67 -5.37 1.17
C LEU A 188 3.78 -4.43 2.37
N ASP A 189 2.99 -4.73 3.40
CA ASP A 189 2.84 -3.87 4.55
C ASP A 189 2.58 -4.64 5.85
N ASP A 190 2.90 -5.93 5.92
CA ASP A 190 2.87 -6.69 7.17
C ASP A 190 4.24 -7.24 7.58
N ALA A 191 4.49 -7.16 8.89
CA ALA A 191 5.78 -7.49 9.49
C ALA A 191 6.15 -8.96 9.33
N GLU A 192 5.17 -9.88 9.34
CA GLU A 192 5.43 -11.32 9.23
C GLU A 192 6.01 -11.69 7.86
N ARG A 193 5.35 -11.26 6.76
CA ARG A 193 5.88 -11.49 5.41
C ARG A 193 7.23 -10.84 5.23
N ILE A 194 7.35 -9.56 5.59
CA ILE A 194 8.60 -8.80 5.40
C ILE A 194 9.75 -9.44 6.17
N ALA A 195 9.58 -9.75 7.46
CA ALA A 195 10.60 -10.40 8.27
C ALA A 195 10.95 -11.80 7.73
N THR A 196 9.95 -12.57 7.30
CA THR A 196 10.19 -13.91 6.74
C THR A 196 10.97 -13.83 5.43
N TYR A 197 10.60 -12.93 4.52
CA TYR A 197 11.27 -12.81 3.24
C TYR A 197 12.71 -12.29 3.40
N ARG A 198 12.93 -11.34 4.32
CA ARG A 198 14.29 -10.90 4.68
C ARG A 198 15.13 -12.05 5.24
N ARG A 199 14.57 -12.87 6.14
CA ARG A 199 15.24 -14.07 6.67
C ARG A 199 15.59 -15.07 5.58
N LEU A 200 14.66 -15.34 4.66
CA LEU A 200 14.86 -16.28 3.55
C LEU A 200 15.96 -15.79 2.59
N ILE A 201 15.95 -14.50 2.24
CA ILE A 201 16.94 -13.91 1.32
C ILE A 201 18.34 -13.88 1.96
N ALA A 202 18.44 -13.59 3.26
CA ALA A 202 19.73 -13.55 3.97
C ALA A 202 20.31 -14.95 4.25
N GLY A 203 19.45 -15.99 4.25
CA GLY A 203 19.83 -17.37 4.49
C GLY A 203 20.18 -18.15 3.22
N SER A 204 20.30 -19.47 3.38
CA SER A 204 20.39 -20.39 2.26
C SER A 204 19.03 -20.58 1.58
N ARG A 205 19.06 -20.95 0.31
CA ARG A 205 17.88 -21.42 -0.44
C ARG A 205 17.04 -22.39 0.41
N PRO A 206 15.73 -22.17 0.58
CA PRO A 206 14.89 -23.02 1.41
C PRO A 206 14.59 -24.36 0.73
N GLU A 207 14.57 -25.43 1.54
CA GLU A 207 14.06 -26.74 1.13
C GLU A 207 12.58 -26.86 1.52
N VAL A 208 11.69 -26.84 0.52
CA VAL A 208 10.24 -26.79 0.70
C VAL A 208 9.71 -27.95 1.53
N SER A 209 10.33 -29.13 1.42
CA SER A 209 9.94 -30.33 2.19
C SER A 209 10.22 -30.25 3.68
N LEU A 210 11.06 -29.31 4.13
CA LEU A 210 11.42 -29.12 5.54
C LEU A 210 10.61 -27.99 6.20
N LEU A 211 9.80 -27.27 5.43
CA LEU A 211 9.03 -26.14 5.92
C LEU A 211 7.74 -26.60 6.61
N SER A 212 7.36 -25.87 7.66
CA SER A 212 5.98 -25.95 8.17
C SER A 212 4.98 -25.51 7.09
N GLU A 213 3.72 -25.92 7.17
CA GLU A 213 2.71 -25.55 6.15
C GLU A 213 2.53 -24.03 6.05
N ARG A 214 2.60 -23.30 7.17
CA ARG A 214 2.58 -21.84 7.18
C ARG A 214 3.79 -21.22 6.48
N GLU A 215 5.00 -21.71 6.74
CA GLU A 215 6.22 -21.24 6.06
C GLU A 215 6.23 -21.61 4.58
N ARG A 216 5.74 -22.80 4.22
CA ARG A 216 5.56 -23.25 2.84
C ARG A 216 4.63 -22.30 2.08
N ARG A 217 3.52 -21.85 2.69
CA ARG A 217 2.61 -20.86 2.09
C ARG A 217 3.25 -19.48 1.94
N LEU A 218 4.02 -19.02 2.93
CA LEU A 218 4.82 -17.79 2.81
C LEU A 218 5.81 -17.87 1.64
N VAL A 219 6.54 -18.98 1.51
CA VAL A 219 7.44 -19.22 0.38
C VAL A 219 6.67 -19.26 -0.95
N HIS A 220 5.49 -19.88 -0.98
CA HIS A 220 4.65 -19.90 -2.18
C HIS A 220 4.18 -18.51 -2.58
N MET A 221 3.75 -17.68 -1.62
CA MET A 221 3.41 -16.27 -1.88
C MET A 221 4.58 -15.49 -2.47
N PHE A 222 5.78 -15.68 -1.92
CA PHE A 222 7.01 -15.04 -2.40
C PHE A 222 7.36 -15.47 -3.83
N VAL A 223 7.45 -16.78 -4.07
CA VAL A 223 7.78 -17.36 -5.38
C VAL A 223 6.74 -16.96 -6.43
N ALA A 224 5.45 -17.05 -6.11
CA ALA A 224 4.39 -16.67 -7.04
C ALA A 224 4.49 -15.17 -7.39
N SER A 225 4.72 -14.30 -6.41
CA SER A 225 4.79 -12.85 -6.67
C SER A 225 5.99 -12.46 -7.52
N VAL A 226 7.16 -13.07 -7.28
CA VAL A 226 8.43 -12.76 -7.94
C VAL A 226 8.54 -13.44 -9.31
N ALA A 227 8.11 -14.70 -9.42
CA ALA A 227 8.42 -15.54 -10.58
C ALA A 227 7.21 -15.94 -11.46
N ASP A 228 5.96 -15.53 -11.18
CA ASP A 228 4.75 -15.98 -11.92
C ASP A 228 4.92 -16.03 -13.46
N GLN A 229 5.56 -15.01 -14.05
CA GLN A 229 5.76 -14.92 -15.50
C GLN A 229 6.84 -15.85 -16.06
N ALA A 230 7.73 -16.36 -15.20
CA ALA A 230 8.81 -17.29 -15.55
C ALA A 230 8.48 -18.74 -15.16
N LEU A 231 7.42 -18.98 -14.39
CA LEU A 231 7.03 -20.32 -13.94
C LEU A 231 6.30 -21.11 -15.03
N GLY A 232 6.84 -22.30 -15.32
CA GLY A 232 6.18 -23.34 -16.10
C GLY A 232 4.96 -23.92 -15.37
N LYS A 233 4.05 -24.56 -16.12
CA LYS A 233 2.81 -25.13 -15.57
C LYS A 233 3.04 -26.31 -14.62
N ASP A 234 4.10 -27.07 -14.87
CA ASP A 234 4.41 -28.31 -14.17
C ASP A 234 5.56 -28.16 -13.17
N MET A 235 6.08 -26.94 -13.01
CA MET A 235 7.10 -26.64 -12.00
C MET A 235 6.54 -26.82 -10.60
N THR A 236 7.23 -27.61 -9.79
CA THR A 236 6.95 -27.74 -8.36
C THR A 236 7.30 -26.44 -7.65
N LEU A 237 6.79 -26.26 -6.42
CA LEU A 237 7.17 -25.13 -5.59
C LEU A 237 8.69 -25.08 -5.36
N GLN A 238 9.35 -26.24 -5.24
CA GLN A 238 10.81 -26.30 -5.11
C GLN A 238 11.51 -25.78 -6.37
N ASP A 239 11.07 -26.16 -7.57
CA ASP A 239 11.63 -25.63 -8.82
C ASP A 239 11.47 -24.11 -8.90
N GLY A 240 10.35 -23.57 -8.39
CA GLY A 240 10.12 -22.13 -8.30
C GLY A 240 11.06 -21.42 -7.32
N VAL A 241 11.34 -22.04 -6.16
CA VAL A 241 12.36 -21.56 -5.21
C VAL A 241 13.73 -21.57 -5.88
N ASP A 242 14.13 -22.68 -6.49
CA ASP A 242 15.44 -22.83 -7.13
C ASP A 242 15.61 -21.79 -8.25
N LEU A 243 14.55 -21.53 -9.02
CA LEU A 243 14.52 -20.47 -10.01
C LEU A 243 14.76 -19.10 -9.37
N VAL A 244 14.01 -18.71 -8.34
CA VAL A 244 14.17 -17.39 -7.70
C VAL A 244 15.59 -17.23 -7.13
N TRP A 245 16.14 -18.26 -6.48
CA TRP A 245 17.48 -18.22 -5.91
C TRP A 245 18.62 -18.24 -6.93
N SER A 246 18.34 -18.57 -8.20
CA SER A 246 19.29 -18.41 -9.30
C SER A 246 19.44 -16.94 -9.80
N HIS A 247 18.81 -15.97 -9.13
CA HIS A 247 18.86 -14.54 -9.48
C HIS A 247 19.42 -13.67 -8.34
N PRO A 248 20.74 -13.71 -8.07
CA PRO A 248 21.36 -12.96 -6.98
C PRO A 248 21.03 -11.45 -6.96
N GLN A 249 21.00 -10.80 -8.12
CA GLN A 249 20.70 -9.36 -8.18
C GLN A 249 19.23 -9.06 -7.82
N VAL A 250 18.29 -9.93 -8.20
CA VAL A 250 16.88 -9.79 -7.83
C VAL A 250 16.73 -9.96 -6.32
N LEU A 251 17.40 -10.93 -5.71
CA LEU A 251 17.40 -11.13 -4.27
C LEU A 251 18.00 -9.92 -3.52
N ALA A 252 19.12 -9.39 -4.02
CA ALA A 252 19.76 -8.19 -3.45
C ALA A 252 18.81 -6.98 -3.48
N GLU A 253 18.16 -6.73 -4.62
CA GLU A 253 17.18 -5.65 -4.75
C GLU A 253 15.96 -5.86 -3.82
N LEU A 254 15.45 -7.09 -3.70
CA LEU A 254 14.35 -7.41 -2.79
C LEU A 254 14.74 -7.18 -1.33
N ALA A 255 15.98 -7.49 -0.94
CA ALA A 255 16.47 -7.23 0.42
C ALA A 255 16.47 -5.74 0.77
N GLU A 256 16.90 -4.88 -0.17
CA GLU A 256 16.84 -3.43 -0.02
C GLU A 256 15.40 -2.93 0.02
N LEU A 257 14.55 -3.38 -0.92
CA LEU A 257 13.12 -3.02 -0.94
C LEU A 257 12.42 -3.37 0.36
N PHE A 258 12.60 -4.59 0.88
CA PHE A 258 11.99 -5.00 2.13
C PHE A 258 12.51 -4.23 3.33
N GLY A 259 13.77 -3.75 3.30
CA GLY A 259 14.28 -2.82 4.31
C GLY A 259 13.52 -1.49 4.32
N VAL A 260 13.21 -0.96 3.13
CA VAL A 260 12.41 0.26 2.99
C VAL A 260 10.96 0.04 3.41
N LEU A 261 10.34 -1.09 3.03
CA LEU A 261 8.94 -1.39 3.34
C LEU A 261 8.70 -1.67 4.82
N ASP A 262 9.65 -2.30 5.52
CA ASP A 262 9.56 -2.56 6.97
C ASP A 262 9.35 -1.27 7.77
N GLY A 263 10.09 -0.21 7.42
CA GLY A 263 9.96 1.11 8.05
C GLY A 263 8.71 1.89 7.67
N ARG A 264 7.88 1.39 6.73
CA ARG A 264 6.64 2.04 6.26
C ARG A 264 5.37 1.43 6.82
N ILE A 265 5.47 0.38 7.65
CA ILE A 265 4.30 -0.21 8.29
C ILE A 265 3.74 0.79 9.32
N ASP A 266 2.51 1.26 9.09
CA ASP A 266 1.87 2.33 9.87
C ASP A 266 0.56 1.90 10.56
N HIS A 267 0.15 0.64 10.42
CA HIS A 267 -1.10 0.12 10.98
C HIS A 267 -0.91 -1.25 11.66
N LEU A 268 -1.80 -1.55 12.60
CA LEU A 268 -1.80 -2.80 13.35
C LEU A 268 -2.47 -3.92 12.58
N HIS A 269 -1.78 -5.05 12.51
CA HIS A 269 -2.28 -6.30 11.94
C HIS A 269 -2.79 -7.27 12.99
N GLN A 270 -3.64 -8.19 12.57
CA GLN A 270 -4.03 -9.35 13.37
C GLN A 270 -4.06 -10.63 12.54
N PRO A 271 -3.51 -11.76 13.02
CA PRO A 271 -3.50 -13.00 12.25
C PRO A 271 -4.90 -13.57 12.06
N LEU A 272 -5.12 -14.25 10.94
CA LEU A 272 -6.38 -14.93 10.64
C LEU A 272 -6.57 -16.19 11.51
N ALA A 273 -7.26 -16.03 12.65
CA ALA A 273 -7.48 -17.13 13.60
C ALA A 273 -8.23 -18.34 13.02
N THR A 274 -9.13 -18.15 12.06
CA THR A 274 -9.90 -19.24 11.45
C THR A 274 -9.07 -20.14 10.53
N HIS A 275 -7.90 -19.67 10.08
CA HIS A 275 -7.00 -20.40 9.18
C HIS A 275 -5.55 -20.19 9.64
N PRO A 276 -5.11 -20.87 10.71
CA PRO A 276 -3.80 -20.61 11.34
C PRO A 276 -2.61 -20.87 10.42
N ASP A 277 -2.75 -21.74 9.41
CA ASP A 277 -1.70 -21.94 8.41
C ASP A 277 -1.72 -20.91 7.28
N ALA A 278 -2.80 -20.13 7.12
CA ALA A 278 -2.83 -19.05 6.15
C ALA A 278 -2.10 -17.82 6.72
N PRO A 279 -0.97 -17.38 6.13
CA PRO A 279 -0.23 -16.21 6.57
C PRO A 279 -0.89 -14.89 6.14
N LEU A 280 -2.21 -14.78 6.38
CA LEU A 280 -2.98 -13.58 6.15
C LEU A 280 -3.12 -12.80 7.45
N GLN A 281 -2.83 -11.52 7.35
CA GLN A 281 -2.90 -10.52 8.39
C GLN A 281 -4.06 -9.59 8.07
N ILE A 282 -5.03 -9.53 8.97
CA ILE A 282 -6.20 -8.67 8.86
C ILE A 282 -5.71 -7.22 8.86
N HIS A 283 -6.26 -6.45 7.93
CA HIS A 283 -5.86 -5.12 7.51
C HIS A 283 -4.51 -5.02 6.81
N ALA A 284 -3.87 -6.10 6.36
CA ALA A 284 -2.74 -6.02 5.44
C ALA A 284 -3.20 -6.11 3.97
N ARG A 285 -2.30 -5.80 3.03
CA ARG A 285 -2.59 -5.80 1.59
C ARG A 285 -2.06 -7.02 0.86
N TYR A 286 -2.87 -7.59 -0.02
CA TYR A 286 -2.53 -8.77 -0.81
C TYR A 286 -3.05 -8.65 -2.25
N SER A 287 -2.22 -9.03 -3.22
CA SER A 287 -2.68 -9.35 -4.57
C SER A 287 -3.50 -10.64 -4.56
N ARG A 288 -4.34 -10.83 -5.58
CA ARG A 288 -5.10 -12.09 -5.73
C ARG A 288 -4.22 -13.33 -5.73
N LEU A 289 -3.04 -13.24 -6.36
CA LEU A 289 -2.10 -14.35 -6.43
C LEU A 289 -1.59 -14.74 -5.04
N GLU A 290 -1.24 -13.74 -4.21
CA GLU A 290 -0.82 -13.95 -2.83
C GLU A 290 -1.95 -14.52 -1.96
N ILE A 291 -3.18 -14.05 -2.14
CA ILE A 291 -4.34 -14.59 -1.41
C ILE A 291 -4.50 -16.08 -1.70
N LEU A 292 -4.45 -16.49 -2.97
CA LEU A 292 -4.57 -17.89 -3.33
C LEU A 292 -3.42 -18.74 -2.77
N ALA A 293 -2.18 -18.23 -2.81
CA ALA A 293 -1.01 -18.89 -2.24
C ALA A 293 -1.14 -19.07 -0.72
N ALA A 294 -1.56 -18.01 -0.02
CA ALA A 294 -1.77 -18.02 1.42
C ALA A 294 -2.84 -19.04 1.85
N MET A 295 -3.86 -19.24 1.01
CA MET A 295 -4.94 -20.21 1.24
C MET A 295 -4.57 -21.64 0.78
N GLY A 296 -3.34 -21.88 0.33
CA GLY A 296 -2.87 -23.21 -0.10
C GLY A 296 -3.45 -23.71 -1.43
N LEU A 297 -4.00 -22.81 -2.27
CA LEU A 297 -4.75 -23.18 -3.47
C LEU A 297 -3.89 -23.51 -4.70
N GLY A 298 -2.57 -23.50 -4.57
CA GLY A 298 -1.63 -23.93 -5.62
C GLY A 298 -1.16 -25.38 -5.49
N GLY A 299 -1.51 -26.09 -4.40
CA GLY A 299 -0.98 -27.42 -4.12
C GLY A 299 0.55 -27.40 -4.10
N ASP A 300 1.20 -28.41 -4.69
CA ASP A 300 2.67 -28.50 -4.80
C ASP A 300 3.27 -27.77 -6.01
N ARG A 301 2.44 -27.10 -6.82
CA ARG A 301 2.89 -26.38 -8.00
C ARG A 301 3.31 -24.96 -7.64
N ALA A 302 4.41 -24.48 -8.20
CA ALA A 302 4.81 -23.09 -8.02
C ALA A 302 3.78 -22.13 -8.63
N ARG A 303 3.25 -22.48 -9.81
CA ARG A 303 2.29 -21.64 -10.52
C ARG A 303 0.86 -21.85 -10.02
N ILE A 304 0.16 -20.76 -9.76
CA ILE A 304 -1.22 -20.75 -9.24
C ILE A 304 -2.18 -20.35 -10.34
N ALA A 305 -3.36 -20.97 -10.37
CA ALA A 305 -4.41 -20.62 -11.32
C ALA A 305 -4.93 -19.20 -11.09
N ALA A 306 -5.15 -18.44 -12.18
CA ALA A 306 -5.57 -17.05 -12.08
C ALA A 306 -7.00 -16.89 -11.52
N TRP A 307 -7.17 -15.98 -10.56
CA TRP A 307 -8.48 -15.57 -10.04
C TRP A 307 -9.00 -14.32 -10.78
N GLN A 308 -9.97 -14.54 -11.67
CA GLN A 308 -10.51 -13.50 -12.56
C GLN A 308 -11.84 -12.89 -12.07
N SER A 309 -12.66 -13.65 -11.36
CA SER A 309 -13.97 -13.24 -10.82
C SER A 309 -13.87 -12.37 -9.56
N GLY A 310 -15.00 -11.83 -9.09
CA GLY A 310 -15.09 -11.14 -7.79
C GLY A 310 -15.17 -12.08 -6.58
N VAL A 311 -15.50 -13.36 -6.78
CA VAL A 311 -15.51 -14.37 -5.70
C VAL A 311 -14.79 -15.63 -6.16
N TYR A 312 -14.03 -16.23 -5.25
CA TYR A 312 -13.37 -17.52 -5.44
C TYR A 312 -13.79 -18.48 -4.33
N GLU A 313 -14.27 -19.67 -4.71
CA GLU A 313 -14.62 -20.73 -3.77
C GLU A 313 -13.36 -21.53 -3.39
N ALA A 314 -12.77 -21.24 -2.23
CA ALA A 314 -11.62 -21.94 -1.70
C ALA A 314 -12.04 -23.25 -1.01
N LYS A 315 -12.48 -24.23 -1.81
CA LYS A 315 -13.03 -25.51 -1.30
C LYS A 315 -12.14 -26.21 -0.27
N PRO A 316 -10.82 -26.39 -0.48
CA PRO A 316 -9.97 -27.08 0.49
C PRO A 316 -9.85 -26.35 1.83
N ALA A 317 -10.04 -25.04 1.84
CA ALA A 317 -9.99 -24.21 3.04
C ALA A 317 -11.37 -23.96 3.66
N HIS A 318 -12.45 -24.52 3.11
CA HIS A 318 -13.82 -24.22 3.54
C HIS A 318 -14.09 -22.70 3.63
N ALA A 319 -13.68 -21.94 2.61
CA ALA A 319 -13.82 -20.49 2.60
C ALA A 319 -14.35 -19.93 1.26
N GLU A 320 -15.02 -18.78 1.32
CA GLU A 320 -15.32 -17.92 0.17
C GLU A 320 -14.41 -16.69 0.22
N LEU A 321 -13.66 -16.44 -0.85
CA LEU A 321 -12.81 -15.26 -0.98
C LEU A 321 -13.57 -14.22 -1.81
N CYS A 322 -13.99 -13.12 -1.19
CA CYS A 322 -14.76 -12.06 -1.86
C CYS A 322 -13.87 -10.84 -2.09
N ALA A 323 -13.48 -10.58 -3.34
CA ALA A 323 -12.67 -9.43 -3.74
C ALA A 323 -13.47 -8.40 -4.54
N PHE A 324 -13.57 -7.18 -4.04
CA PHE A 324 -14.36 -6.10 -4.65
C PHE A 324 -13.62 -4.75 -4.66
N THR A 325 -14.18 -3.77 -5.37
CA THR A 325 -13.58 -2.43 -5.57
C THR A 325 -14.62 -1.37 -5.21
N LEU A 326 -14.24 -0.43 -4.36
CA LEU A 326 -15.14 0.58 -3.80
C LEU A 326 -15.41 1.73 -4.78
N ASP A 327 -14.35 2.35 -5.30
CA ASP A 327 -14.46 3.43 -6.28
C ASP A 327 -14.58 2.86 -7.70
N LYS A 328 -15.79 2.93 -8.25
CA LYS A 328 -16.12 2.53 -9.64
C LYS A 328 -16.19 3.72 -10.60
N THR A 329 -15.79 4.93 -10.17
CA THR A 329 -15.94 6.16 -10.98
C THR A 329 -14.87 6.33 -12.07
N SER A 330 -13.74 5.63 -11.97
CA SER A 330 -12.55 5.87 -12.79
C SER A 330 -12.22 4.80 -13.86
N GLY A 331 -13.13 3.85 -14.14
CA GLY A 331 -12.90 2.79 -15.13
C GLY A 331 -14.16 2.34 -15.87
N ALA A 332 -13.97 1.74 -17.06
CA ALA A 332 -14.92 1.41 -18.12
C ALA A 332 -16.08 0.45 -17.74
N PHE A 333 -16.85 0.77 -16.71
CA PHE A 333 -18.06 0.03 -16.33
C PHE A 333 -19.31 0.72 -16.92
N PRO A 334 -20.19 -0.01 -17.63
CA PRO A 334 -21.45 0.52 -18.11
C PRO A 334 -22.29 1.15 -16.97
N PRO A 335 -23.06 2.23 -17.24
CA PRO A 335 -23.91 2.90 -16.24
C PRO A 335 -24.91 1.97 -15.52
N THR A 336 -25.25 0.84 -16.15
CA THR A 336 -26.18 -0.18 -15.66
C THR A 336 -25.58 -1.13 -14.62
N THR A 337 -24.27 -1.05 -14.34
CA THR A 337 -23.54 -1.91 -13.37
C THR A 337 -23.05 -1.15 -12.14
N ARG A 338 -23.63 0.01 -11.82
CA ARG A 338 -23.23 0.86 -10.69
C ARG A 338 -23.74 0.30 -9.35
N TYR A 339 -23.38 -0.95 -9.10
CA TYR A 339 -23.41 -1.66 -7.84
C TYR A 339 -22.51 -0.96 -6.82
N ARG A 340 -22.99 -0.69 -5.61
CA ARG A 340 -22.25 0.08 -4.60
C ARG A 340 -21.75 -0.88 -3.53
N ASP A 341 -20.48 -1.28 -3.61
CA ASP A 341 -19.81 -1.94 -2.49
C ASP A 341 -19.25 -0.84 -1.57
N TYR A 342 -19.52 -0.88 -0.27
CA TYR A 342 -19.10 0.17 0.66
C TYR A 342 -19.10 -0.21 2.13
N ALA A 343 -18.34 0.54 2.93
CA ALA A 343 -18.40 0.44 4.38
C ALA A 343 -19.60 1.24 4.91
N ILE A 344 -20.57 0.56 5.51
CA ILE A 344 -21.72 1.17 6.21
C ILE A 344 -21.24 1.75 7.55
N SER A 345 -20.45 0.96 8.28
CA SER A 345 -19.82 1.33 9.54
C SER A 345 -18.43 0.69 9.64
N ARG A 346 -17.76 0.85 10.78
CA ARG A 346 -16.49 0.15 11.04
C ARG A 346 -16.64 -1.37 11.06
N THR A 347 -17.84 -1.91 11.30
CA THR A 347 -18.08 -3.36 11.34
C THR A 347 -19.00 -3.83 10.21
N LEU A 348 -19.75 -2.95 9.55
CA LEU A 348 -20.72 -3.36 8.53
C LEU A 348 -20.26 -2.99 7.13
N ILE A 349 -20.25 -3.97 6.23
CA ILE A 349 -19.92 -3.83 4.82
C ILE A 349 -21.14 -4.18 3.98
N HIS A 350 -21.52 -3.27 3.08
CA HIS A 350 -22.43 -3.56 1.99
C HIS A 350 -21.64 -4.16 0.81
N TRP A 351 -22.07 -5.31 0.32
CA TRP A 351 -21.45 -6.01 -0.80
C TRP A 351 -22.51 -6.60 -1.73
N GLU A 352 -22.33 -6.43 -3.03
CA GLU A 352 -23.23 -7.02 -4.02
C GLU A 352 -22.63 -8.28 -4.67
N SER A 353 -23.44 -9.34 -4.69
CA SER A 353 -23.06 -10.60 -5.33
C SER A 353 -22.97 -10.46 -6.86
N GLN A 354 -22.53 -11.53 -7.52
CA GLN A 354 -22.64 -11.64 -8.98
C GLN A 354 -24.09 -11.48 -9.44
N SER A 355 -24.28 -10.88 -10.62
CA SER A 355 -25.59 -10.45 -11.16
C SER A 355 -26.65 -11.54 -11.26
N MET A 356 -26.26 -12.82 -11.34
CA MET A 356 -27.20 -13.94 -11.47
C MET A 356 -27.45 -14.70 -10.16
N THR A 357 -26.82 -14.30 -9.06
CA THR A 357 -26.94 -14.99 -7.78
C THR A 357 -28.32 -14.72 -7.17
N ARG A 358 -29.08 -15.80 -6.98
CA ARG A 358 -30.34 -15.83 -6.22
C ARG A 358 -30.10 -16.31 -4.81
N GLU A 359 -30.98 -15.93 -3.89
CA GLU A 359 -30.91 -16.37 -2.49
C GLU A 359 -31.07 -17.88 -2.29
N ASP A 360 -31.75 -18.55 -3.24
CA ASP A 360 -32.02 -19.99 -3.26
C ASP A 360 -30.99 -20.79 -4.09
N SER A 361 -30.09 -20.08 -4.78
CA SER A 361 -29.04 -20.72 -5.57
C SER A 361 -27.99 -21.37 -4.66
N PRO A 362 -27.23 -22.38 -5.15
CA PRO A 362 -26.15 -22.97 -4.36
C PRO A 362 -25.16 -21.93 -3.80
N THR A 363 -24.87 -20.86 -4.54
CA THR A 363 -23.99 -19.77 -4.08
C THR A 363 -24.67 -18.88 -3.03
N GLY A 364 -25.94 -18.50 -3.24
CA GLY A 364 -26.70 -17.71 -2.26
C GLY A 364 -26.90 -18.45 -0.93
N LEU A 365 -27.16 -19.77 -1.00
CA LEU A 365 -27.24 -20.63 0.17
C LEU A 365 -25.90 -20.73 0.90
N ARG A 366 -24.77 -20.86 0.19
CA ARG A 366 -23.44 -20.81 0.83
C ARG A 366 -23.20 -19.51 1.56
N TYR A 367 -23.66 -18.36 1.06
CA TYR A 367 -23.54 -17.09 1.77
C TYR A 367 -24.45 -17.02 2.99
N ARG A 368 -25.72 -17.45 2.88
CA ARG A 368 -26.70 -17.37 3.98
C ARG A 368 -26.48 -18.37 5.09
N HIS A 369 -25.95 -19.54 4.76
CA HIS A 369 -25.78 -20.67 5.68
C HIS A 369 -24.32 -20.92 6.02
N HIS A 370 -23.42 -19.99 5.72
CA HIS A 370 -21.98 -20.18 5.88
C HIS A 370 -21.59 -20.62 7.30
N GLU A 371 -22.17 -20.00 8.35
CA GLU A 371 -21.89 -20.38 9.74
C GLU A 371 -22.35 -21.81 10.05
N ARG A 372 -23.55 -22.18 9.61
CA ARG A 372 -24.10 -23.54 9.79
C ARG A 372 -23.25 -24.59 9.06
N GLU A 373 -22.68 -24.22 7.93
CA GLU A 373 -21.86 -25.09 7.08
C GLU A 373 -20.37 -25.05 7.43
N GLY A 374 -19.98 -24.32 8.49
CA GLY A 374 -18.59 -24.16 8.90
C GLY A 374 -17.71 -23.44 7.86
N ARG A 375 -18.32 -22.65 6.98
CA ARG A 375 -17.66 -21.94 5.89
C ARG A 375 -17.34 -20.50 6.29
N THR A 376 -16.09 -20.10 6.07
CA THR A 376 -15.64 -18.73 6.39
C THR A 376 -15.80 -17.81 5.19
N ILE A 377 -16.37 -16.63 5.39
CA ILE A 377 -16.43 -15.57 4.37
C ILE A 377 -15.26 -14.62 4.62
N LEU A 378 -14.36 -14.47 3.66
CA LEU A 378 -13.18 -13.62 3.76
C LEU A 378 -13.30 -12.45 2.79
N LEU A 379 -13.34 -11.23 3.31
CA LEU A 379 -13.55 -10.01 2.52
C LEU A 379 -12.23 -9.32 2.19
N PHE A 380 -12.06 -8.98 0.91
CA PHE A 380 -10.91 -8.26 0.37
C PHE A 380 -11.40 -7.08 -0.44
N THR A 381 -10.88 -5.88 -0.18
CA THR A 381 -11.31 -4.68 -0.89
C THR A 381 -10.16 -3.83 -1.35
N ARG A 382 -10.36 -3.07 -2.42
CA ARG A 382 -9.44 -2.02 -2.86
C ARG A 382 -10.22 -0.76 -3.17
N LEU A 383 -9.55 0.37 -3.06
CA LEU A 383 -10.15 1.65 -3.37
C LEU A 383 -10.42 1.72 -4.87
N ARG A 384 -9.39 1.55 -5.71
CA ARG A 384 -9.50 1.80 -7.15
C ARG A 384 -9.24 0.56 -7.99
N ALA A 385 -9.68 0.60 -9.25
CA ALA A 385 -9.54 -0.53 -10.16
C ALA A 385 -8.10 -0.80 -10.63
N ASP A 386 -7.24 0.21 -10.59
CA ASP A 386 -5.82 0.15 -10.93
C ASP A 386 -4.95 -0.36 -9.77
N ASP A 387 -5.43 -0.32 -8.54
CA ASP A 387 -4.76 -0.92 -7.38
C ASP A 387 -4.68 -2.44 -7.53
N ARG A 388 -3.47 -3.01 -7.54
CA ARG A 388 -3.31 -4.46 -7.72
C ARG A 388 -3.62 -5.26 -6.45
N ALA A 389 -3.37 -4.67 -5.30
CA ALA A 389 -3.54 -5.29 -4.00
C ALA A 389 -4.86 -4.88 -3.35
N PHE A 390 -5.36 -5.77 -2.51
CA PHE A 390 -6.58 -5.62 -1.75
C PHE A 390 -6.25 -5.62 -0.28
N TRP A 391 -6.83 -4.70 0.48
CA TRP A 391 -6.91 -4.77 1.93
C TRP A 391 -7.71 -6.00 2.32
N PHE A 392 -7.15 -6.83 3.20
CA PHE A 392 -7.87 -7.94 3.80
C PHE A 392 -8.68 -7.43 5.00
N LEU A 393 -10.01 -7.41 4.89
CA LEU A 393 -10.88 -6.90 5.95
C LEU A 393 -11.12 -7.93 7.07
N GLY A 394 -10.76 -9.18 6.83
CA GLY A 394 -10.95 -10.28 7.76
C GLY A 394 -12.21 -11.12 7.49
N PRO A 395 -12.52 -12.05 8.41
CA PRO A 395 -13.70 -12.87 8.34
C PRO A 395 -14.97 -12.06 8.63
N ALA A 396 -16.06 -12.42 7.98
CA ALA A 396 -17.35 -11.76 8.13
C ALA A 396 -18.52 -12.73 8.30
N THR A 397 -19.56 -12.25 9.00
CA THR A 397 -20.82 -12.95 9.24
C THR A 397 -21.96 -12.32 8.46
N TYR A 398 -22.80 -13.17 7.87
CA TYR A 398 -23.99 -12.75 7.14
C TYR A 398 -25.03 -12.10 8.08
N ARG A 399 -25.49 -10.88 7.77
CA ARG A 399 -26.55 -10.19 8.55
C ARG A 399 -27.88 -10.04 7.84
N GLY A 400 -27.89 -10.14 6.52
CA GLY A 400 -29.09 -10.00 5.73
C GLY A 400 -28.77 -9.59 4.32
N HIS A 401 -29.79 -9.52 3.49
CA HIS A 401 -29.67 -9.02 2.14
C HIS A 401 -30.96 -8.35 1.67
N VAL A 402 -30.86 -7.54 0.62
CA VAL A 402 -31.99 -6.97 -0.11
C VAL A 402 -31.88 -7.35 -1.57
N GLY A 403 -33.01 -7.71 -2.17
CA GLY A 403 -33.08 -8.07 -3.59
C GLY A 403 -32.39 -9.40 -3.92
N GLU A 404 -32.56 -9.82 -5.17
CA GLU A 404 -31.88 -10.96 -5.75
C GLU A 404 -31.52 -10.64 -7.21
N LYS A 405 -30.49 -11.32 -7.73
CA LYS A 405 -29.93 -11.07 -9.08
C LYS A 405 -29.52 -9.60 -9.32
N PRO A 406 -28.56 -9.05 -8.54
CA PRO A 406 -27.78 -9.69 -7.48
C PRO A 406 -28.39 -9.56 -6.08
N MET A 407 -27.85 -10.32 -5.12
CA MET A 407 -28.10 -10.11 -3.70
C MET A 407 -27.23 -8.96 -3.18
N ALA A 408 -27.86 -7.93 -2.61
CA ALA A 408 -27.18 -6.86 -1.89
C ALA A 408 -27.02 -7.26 -0.41
N ILE A 409 -25.88 -7.85 -0.06
CA ILE A 409 -25.62 -8.46 1.25
C ILE A 409 -25.00 -7.45 2.21
N THR A 410 -25.45 -7.48 3.45
CA THR A 410 -24.76 -6.84 4.58
C THR A 410 -23.94 -7.88 5.32
N TRP A 411 -22.63 -7.68 5.32
CA TRP A 411 -21.66 -8.47 6.08
C TRP A 411 -21.27 -7.71 7.35
N GLU A 412 -21.17 -8.42 8.48
CA GLU A 412 -20.53 -7.89 9.69
C GLU A 412 -19.12 -8.47 9.84
N LEU A 413 -18.11 -7.62 9.86
CA LEU A 413 -16.72 -7.98 10.11
C LEU A 413 -16.52 -8.38 11.57
N ASN A 414 -15.78 -9.47 11.79
CA ASN A 414 -15.42 -9.89 13.13
C ASN A 414 -14.43 -8.92 13.80
N ILE A 415 -13.65 -8.20 12.99
CA ILE A 415 -12.69 -7.20 13.43
C ILE A 415 -13.10 -5.86 12.81
N PRO A 416 -13.29 -4.80 13.60
CA PRO A 416 -13.68 -3.51 13.07
C PRO A 416 -12.54 -2.89 12.26
N LEU A 417 -12.90 -2.23 11.15
CA LEU A 417 -12.00 -1.40 10.37
C LEU A 417 -11.30 -0.36 11.27
N PRO A 418 -9.99 -0.15 11.09
CA PRO A 418 -9.28 1.03 11.57
C PRO A 418 -9.98 2.32 11.13
N GLY A 419 -9.82 3.41 11.90
CA GLY A 419 -10.55 4.65 11.66
C GLY A 419 -10.20 5.31 10.31
N ASP A 420 -8.93 5.26 9.94
CA ASP A 420 -8.36 5.68 8.66
C ASP A 420 -8.89 4.83 7.49
N LEU A 421 -8.91 3.51 7.61
CA LEU A 421 -9.47 2.63 6.57
C LEU A 421 -10.97 2.85 6.40
N TYR A 422 -11.72 2.99 7.49
CA TYR A 422 -13.15 3.32 7.42
C TYR A 422 -13.39 4.67 6.74
N ALA A 423 -12.64 5.71 7.11
CA ALA A 423 -12.76 7.02 6.48
C ALA A 423 -12.48 6.96 4.97
N ALA A 424 -11.44 6.23 4.55
CA ALA A 424 -11.12 6.03 3.14
C ALA A 424 -12.23 5.25 2.39
N PHE A 425 -12.76 4.18 3.00
CA PHE A 425 -13.75 3.31 2.36
C PHE A 425 -15.17 3.88 2.33
N ALA A 426 -15.55 4.67 3.34
CA ALA A 426 -16.82 5.37 3.37
C ALA A 426 -16.85 6.54 2.38
N ALA A 427 -15.73 7.26 2.23
CA ALA A 427 -15.60 8.38 1.30
C ALA A 427 -15.70 7.97 -0.18
N ALA A 428 -15.36 6.72 -0.54
CA ALA A 428 -15.42 6.24 -1.92
C ALA A 428 -16.85 6.20 -2.54
N VAL A 429 -17.88 6.43 -1.73
CA VAL A 429 -19.31 6.41 -2.12
C VAL A 429 -19.92 7.81 -2.20
N ALA A 430 -19.29 8.78 -1.54
CA ALA A 430 -19.71 10.18 -1.51
C ALA A 430 -19.24 10.90 -2.77
#